data_AF-A0A8T6RGU8-F1
#
_entry.id   AF-A0A8T6RGU8-F1
#
_cell.length_a   1.000
_cell.length_b   1.000
_cell.length_c   1.000
_cell.angle_alpha   90.00
_cell.angle_beta   90.00
_cell.angle_gamma   90.00
#
_symmetry.space_group_name_H-M   'P 1'
#
loop_
_entity.id
_entity.type
_entity.pdbx_description
1 polymer ?
#
loop_
_entity_poly.entity_id
_entity_poly.type
_entity_poly.pdbx_seq_one_letter_code
_entity_poly.pdbx_strand_id
1 'polypeptide(L)'
;MENNLMEEVTAEQWFEKGKKFSNVGNSRKAIQSYKQAIKQDPNFYYAWVNMAAEYYALGNMKQTIDCCEHAIYLKHDDAKAWSTMAAAYWKMDEDGKALYCFKKAIENGDKQIERFFIKLRQKKDKIIYAEEEDVLELMEKKRKSAAWEEFITLSKIKKEKEIEELRMKELIGEDPHFILPKDEFIKQLSNSVLQILEELNDEMGGRVSVSEFISYFQGKFPKYTVTVDDFLGALDYLTQKKLILGVKELSNGIKVIDIKPVELTKDIDIVFDKLKQVGSLNLGELMDKTGWDIVRCSRVMKSMENLNLAKKISSFSEGTRWYIIN
;
A
#
# COMPACT_ATOMS: atom_id res chain seq x y z
N MET A 1 -30.56 -23.61 -5.45
CA MET A 1 -29.58 -23.86 -4.38
C MET A 1 -28.91 -22.54 -4.11
N GLU A 2 -29.15 -22.03 -2.91
CA GLU A 2 -28.78 -20.69 -2.46
C GLU A 2 -27.28 -20.44 -2.63
N ASN A 3 -26.93 -19.47 -3.48
CA ASN A 3 -25.59 -18.92 -3.52
C ASN A 3 -25.39 -18.11 -2.23
N ASN A 4 -24.83 -18.78 -1.23
CA ASN A 4 -24.38 -18.17 0.01
C ASN A 4 -23.15 -17.32 -0.31
N LEU A 5 -23.38 -16.09 -0.79
CA LEU A 5 -22.40 -15.02 -0.83
C LEU A 5 -21.94 -14.81 0.62
N MET A 6 -20.75 -15.30 0.95
CA MET A 6 -20.11 -14.98 2.22
C MET A 6 -19.85 -13.47 2.23
N GLU A 7 -20.73 -12.71 2.86
CA GLU A 7 -20.54 -11.28 3.10
C GLU A 7 -19.15 -11.06 3.73
N GLU A 8 -18.30 -10.32 3.03
CA GLU A 8 -16.96 -9.99 3.49
C GLU A 8 -17.10 -9.04 4.70
N VAL A 9 -16.78 -9.55 5.89
CA VAL A 9 -17.08 -8.83 7.15
C VAL A 9 -16.19 -7.60 7.30
N THR A 10 -16.77 -6.41 7.31
CA THR A 10 -16.03 -5.14 7.36
C THR A 10 -15.33 -4.89 8.71
N ALA A 11 -14.42 -3.92 8.74
CA ALA A 11 -13.75 -3.51 9.99
C ALA A 11 -14.76 -3.07 11.05
N GLU A 12 -15.80 -2.33 10.67
CA GLU A 12 -16.88 -1.87 11.55
C GLU A 12 -17.69 -3.04 12.09
N GLN A 13 -17.99 -4.05 11.27
CA GLN A 13 -18.73 -5.23 11.71
C GLN A 13 -17.93 -6.07 12.71
N TRP A 14 -16.64 -6.28 12.46
CA TRP A 14 -15.73 -6.90 13.42
C TRP A 14 -15.59 -6.09 14.71
N PHE A 15 -15.55 -4.77 14.59
CA PHE A 15 -15.51 -3.87 15.74
C PHE A 15 -16.78 -3.93 16.58
N GLU A 16 -17.96 -3.90 15.97
CA GLU A 16 -19.23 -4.04 16.69
C GLU A 16 -19.34 -5.41 17.35
N LYS A 17 -18.82 -6.47 16.71
CA LYS A 17 -18.70 -7.79 17.35
C LYS A 17 -17.75 -7.76 18.56
N GLY A 18 -16.62 -7.07 18.44
CA GLY A 18 -15.70 -6.85 19.55
C GLY A 18 -16.35 -6.10 20.72
N LYS A 19 -17.10 -5.04 20.43
CA LYS A 19 -17.89 -4.30 21.43
C LYS A 19 -18.93 -5.17 22.12
N LYS A 20 -19.64 -6.02 21.37
CA LYS A 20 -20.58 -6.99 21.97
C LYS A 20 -19.88 -7.93 22.95
N PHE A 21 -18.69 -8.44 22.62
CA PHE A 21 -17.92 -9.28 23.52
C PHE A 21 -17.35 -8.52 24.73
N SER A 22 -16.91 -7.29 24.53
CA SER A 22 -16.47 -6.37 25.60
C SER A 22 -17.60 -6.13 26.61
N ASN A 23 -18.81 -5.81 26.14
CA ASN A 23 -19.98 -5.54 26.97
C ASN A 23 -20.40 -6.73 27.85
N VAL A 24 -20.15 -7.97 27.39
CA VAL A 24 -20.41 -9.19 28.19
C VAL A 24 -19.20 -9.64 29.00
N GLY A 25 -18.14 -8.82 29.07
CA GLY A 25 -16.94 -9.08 29.85
C GLY A 25 -15.97 -10.11 29.24
N ASN A 26 -16.16 -10.49 27.98
CA ASN A 26 -15.28 -11.46 27.32
C ASN A 26 -14.13 -10.76 26.58
N SER A 27 -13.18 -10.24 27.35
CA SER A 27 -12.04 -9.47 26.81
C SER A 27 -11.21 -10.23 25.78
N ARG A 28 -11.04 -11.55 25.94
CA ARG A 28 -10.27 -12.36 24.96
C ARG A 28 -10.94 -12.40 23.58
N LYS A 29 -12.26 -12.62 23.53
CA LYS A 29 -13.02 -12.62 22.26
C LYS A 29 -13.17 -11.21 21.68
N ALA A 30 -13.26 -10.20 22.54
CA ALA A 30 -13.25 -8.80 22.14
C ALA A 30 -11.94 -8.46 21.41
N ILE A 31 -10.78 -8.77 22.02
CA ILE A 31 -9.46 -8.60 21.41
C ILE A 31 -9.35 -9.34 20.08
N GLN A 32 -9.80 -10.58 19.99
CA GLN A 32 -9.76 -11.32 18.72
C GLN A 32 -10.56 -10.62 17.63
N SER A 33 -11.73 -10.08 17.98
CA SER A 33 -12.61 -9.39 17.03
C SER A 33 -12.02 -8.03 16.64
N TYR A 34 -11.42 -7.28 17.58
CA TYR A 34 -10.67 -6.06 17.26
C TYR A 34 -9.44 -6.33 16.41
N LYS A 35 -8.72 -7.45 16.61
CA LYS A 35 -7.63 -7.86 15.72
C LYS A 35 -8.11 -8.14 14.30
N GLN A 36 -9.31 -8.72 14.13
CA GLN A 36 -9.90 -8.87 12.80
C GLN A 36 -10.29 -7.51 12.22
N ALA A 37 -10.86 -6.59 13.01
CA ALA A 37 -11.15 -5.23 12.56
C ALA A 37 -9.88 -4.51 12.07
N ILE A 38 -8.78 -4.62 12.82
CA ILE A 38 -7.46 -4.08 12.46
C ILE A 38 -6.88 -4.77 11.22
N LYS A 39 -7.15 -6.06 11.04
CA LYS A 39 -6.72 -6.78 9.83
C LYS A 39 -7.45 -6.28 8.59
N GLN A 40 -8.75 -5.95 8.72
CA GLN A 40 -9.55 -5.41 7.62
C GLN A 40 -9.20 -3.95 7.31
N ASP A 41 -9.06 -3.12 8.33
CA ASP A 41 -8.49 -1.78 8.18
C ASP A 41 -7.50 -1.47 9.32
N PRO A 42 -6.19 -1.48 9.02
CA PRO A 42 -5.16 -1.12 9.99
C PRO A 42 -5.29 0.32 10.51
N ASN A 43 -5.94 1.21 9.75
CA ASN A 43 -6.14 2.61 10.12
C ASN A 43 -7.39 2.83 10.98
N PHE A 44 -8.14 1.78 11.29
CA PHE A 44 -9.36 1.87 12.08
C PHE A 44 -9.05 2.08 13.57
N TYR A 45 -8.74 3.33 13.92
CA TYR A 45 -8.19 3.71 15.23
C TYR A 45 -9.09 3.29 16.41
N TYR A 46 -10.41 3.25 16.22
CA TYR A 46 -11.34 2.80 17.25
C TYR A 46 -11.06 1.37 17.71
N ALA A 47 -10.66 0.45 16.82
CA ALA A 47 -10.31 -0.91 17.20
C ALA A 47 -9.04 -0.96 18.05
N TRP A 48 -8.04 -0.12 17.75
CA TRP A 48 -6.83 0.00 18.56
C TRP A 48 -7.10 0.51 19.98
N VAL A 49 -7.87 1.59 20.11
CA VAL A 49 -8.23 2.16 21.44
C VAL A 49 -9.00 1.16 22.29
N ASN A 50 -9.99 0.48 21.71
CA ASN A 50 -10.81 -0.47 22.46
C ASN A 50 -10.04 -1.77 22.75
N MET A 51 -9.17 -2.23 21.85
CA MET A 51 -8.26 -3.34 22.13
C MET A 51 -7.28 -3.02 23.26
N ALA A 52 -6.75 -1.80 23.33
CA ALA A 52 -5.89 -1.36 24.43
C ALA A 52 -6.60 -1.44 25.79
N ALA A 53 -7.86 -1.00 25.84
CA ALA A 53 -8.69 -1.09 27.04
C ALA A 53 -8.93 -2.55 27.49
N GLU A 54 -9.17 -3.47 26.54
CA GLU A 54 -9.31 -4.89 26.86
C GLU A 54 -8.01 -5.53 27.36
N TYR A 55 -6.87 -5.19 26.75
CA TYR A 55 -5.57 -5.64 27.28
C TYR A 55 -5.30 -5.12 28.68
N TYR A 56 -5.69 -3.87 28.96
CA TYR A 56 -5.53 -3.26 30.28
C TYR A 56 -6.38 -3.98 31.33
N ALA A 57 -7.63 -4.32 30.98
CA ALA A 57 -8.52 -5.11 31.82
C ALA A 57 -7.95 -6.50 32.13
N LEU A 58 -7.24 -7.11 31.16
CA LEU A 58 -6.53 -8.38 31.34
C LEU A 58 -5.17 -8.27 32.07
N GLY A 59 -4.71 -7.06 32.41
CA GLY A 59 -3.43 -6.84 33.08
C GLY A 59 -2.21 -6.80 32.15
N ASN A 60 -2.41 -6.83 30.83
CA ASN A 60 -1.35 -6.87 29.82
C ASN A 60 -0.86 -5.46 29.46
N MET A 61 -0.10 -4.83 30.37
CA MET A 61 0.27 -3.41 30.26
C MET A 61 1.11 -3.10 29.02
N LYS A 62 2.04 -3.98 28.62
CA LYS A 62 2.88 -3.76 27.43
C LYS A 62 2.03 -3.68 26.16
N GLN A 63 1.14 -4.64 25.96
CA GLN A 63 0.24 -4.65 24.82
C GLN A 63 -0.75 -3.48 24.86
N THR A 64 -1.18 -3.04 26.05
CA THR A 64 -1.97 -1.81 26.19
C THR A 64 -1.23 -0.61 25.63
N ILE A 65 0.04 -0.41 26.05
CA ILE A 65 0.87 0.69 25.59
C ILE A 65 1.06 0.62 24.08
N ASP A 66 1.43 -0.54 23.53
CA ASP A 66 1.62 -0.72 22.08
C ASP A 66 0.37 -0.33 21.27
N CYS A 67 -0.81 -0.75 21.74
CA CYS A 67 -2.09 -0.42 21.10
C CYS A 67 -2.43 1.07 21.22
N CYS A 68 -2.16 1.68 22.37
CA CYS A 68 -2.34 3.11 22.58
C CYS A 68 -1.39 3.94 21.70
N GLU A 69 -0.12 3.55 21.59
CA GLU A 69 0.86 4.21 20.70
C GLU A 69 0.35 4.20 19.24
N HIS A 70 -0.22 3.07 18.78
CA HIS A 70 -0.81 2.98 17.45
C HIS A 70 -2.06 3.85 17.29
N ALA A 71 -2.96 3.86 18.28
CA ALA A 71 -4.16 4.70 18.24
C ALA A 71 -3.81 6.20 18.20
N ILE A 72 -2.85 6.63 19.02
CA ILE A 72 -2.36 8.01 19.08
C ILE A 72 -1.66 8.40 17.78
N TYR A 73 -0.95 7.47 17.14
CA TYR A 73 -0.34 7.73 15.84
C TYR A 73 -1.40 8.04 14.77
N LEU A 74 -2.48 7.26 14.74
CA LEU A 74 -3.59 7.45 13.79
C LEU A 74 -4.43 8.69 14.15
N LYS A 75 -4.62 8.95 15.44
CA LYS A 75 -5.39 10.07 15.97
C LYS A 75 -4.73 10.65 17.22
N HIS A 76 -3.90 11.67 17.00
CA HIS A 76 -3.03 12.26 18.03
C HIS A 76 -3.78 12.92 19.20
N ASP A 77 -5.02 13.36 18.98
CA ASP A 77 -5.88 14.07 19.91
C ASP A 77 -6.86 13.14 20.65
N ASP A 78 -6.73 11.81 20.52
CA ASP A 78 -7.62 10.87 21.22
C ASP A 78 -7.29 10.80 22.72
N ALA A 79 -8.07 11.54 23.52
CA ALA A 79 -7.88 11.61 24.96
C ALA A 79 -7.99 10.25 25.65
N LYS A 80 -8.86 9.34 25.15
CA LYS A 80 -9.05 8.00 25.73
C LYS A 80 -7.81 7.12 25.56
N ALA A 81 -7.15 7.18 24.41
CA ALA A 81 -5.89 6.48 24.16
C ALA A 81 -4.79 6.96 25.12
N TRP A 82 -4.66 8.29 25.28
CA TRP A 82 -3.71 8.88 26.22
C TRP A 82 -4.01 8.50 27.68
N SER A 83 -5.26 8.56 28.12
CA SER A 83 -5.68 8.17 29.48
C SER A 83 -5.41 6.69 29.77
N THR A 84 -5.69 5.82 28.79
CA THR A 84 -5.45 4.38 28.92
C THR A 84 -3.95 4.07 28.99
N MET A 85 -3.13 4.77 28.21
CA MET A 85 -1.68 4.65 28.26
C MET A 85 -1.11 5.15 29.59
N ALA A 86 -1.62 6.27 30.10
CA ALA A 86 -1.24 6.82 31.40
C ALA A 86 -1.52 5.83 32.53
N ALA A 87 -2.71 5.20 32.52
CA ALA A 87 -3.09 4.19 33.50
C ALA A 87 -2.19 2.94 33.42
N ALA A 88 -1.81 2.52 32.22
CA ALA A 88 -0.89 1.40 32.03
C ALA A 88 0.52 1.69 32.58
N TYR A 89 1.09 2.87 32.27
CA TYR A 89 2.37 3.30 32.83
C TYR A 89 2.31 3.45 34.35
N TRP A 90 1.22 3.99 34.88
CA TRP A 90 1.04 4.13 36.31
C TRP A 90 1.01 2.77 37.02
N LYS A 91 0.36 1.75 36.43
CA LYS A 91 0.39 0.37 36.95
C LYS A 91 1.75 -0.31 36.83
N MET A 92 2.65 0.20 35.99
CA MET A 92 4.02 -0.28 35.85
C MET A 92 5.01 0.51 36.72
N ASP A 93 4.52 1.40 37.60
CA ASP A 93 5.33 2.33 38.41
C ASP A 93 6.21 3.28 37.58
N GLU A 94 5.88 3.48 36.31
CA GLU A 94 6.54 4.41 35.39
C GLU A 94 5.92 5.82 35.53
N ASP A 95 5.97 6.37 36.75
CA ASP A 95 5.25 7.58 37.17
C ASP A 95 5.53 8.80 36.26
N GLY A 96 6.76 8.94 35.73
CA GLY A 96 7.12 10.04 34.82
C GLY A 96 6.39 9.97 33.47
N LYS A 97 6.38 8.78 32.83
CA LYS A 97 5.64 8.53 31.58
C LYS A 97 4.13 8.64 31.81
N ALA A 98 3.64 8.17 32.95
CA ALA A 98 2.24 8.29 33.33
C ALA A 98 1.80 9.76 33.44
N LEU A 99 2.58 10.59 34.14
CA LEU A 99 2.31 12.03 34.27
C LEU A 99 2.22 12.74 32.91
N TYR A 100 3.16 12.44 32.00
CA TYR A 100 3.14 12.97 30.64
C TYR A 100 1.84 12.59 29.90
N CYS A 101 1.48 11.30 29.93
CA CYS A 101 0.28 10.82 29.26
C CYS A 101 -1.00 11.40 29.87
N PHE A 102 -1.06 11.55 31.21
CA PHE A 102 -2.19 12.18 31.88
C PHE A 102 -2.34 13.65 31.46
N LYS A 103 -1.24 14.40 31.38
CA LYS A 103 -1.26 15.78 30.89
C LYS A 103 -1.79 15.87 29.46
N LYS A 104 -1.30 15.02 28.56
CA LYS A 104 -1.79 14.96 27.16
C LYS A 104 -3.26 14.61 27.06
N ALA A 105 -3.74 13.67 27.87
CA ALA A 105 -5.16 13.34 27.92
C ALA A 105 -6.03 14.51 28.42
N ILE A 106 -5.57 15.28 29.42
CA ILE A 106 -6.26 16.49 29.90
C ILE A 106 -6.28 17.59 28.83
N GLU A 107 -5.14 17.84 28.17
CA GLU A 107 -5.03 18.79 27.05
C GLU A 107 -6.02 18.44 25.92
N ASN A 108 -6.21 17.14 25.67
CA ASN A 108 -7.12 16.60 24.66
C ASN A 108 -8.57 16.42 25.14
N GLY A 109 -8.91 16.87 26.35
CA GLY A 109 -10.29 16.99 26.82
C GLY A 109 -10.78 15.94 27.82
N ASP A 110 -9.96 14.97 28.24
CA ASP A 110 -10.30 14.09 29.36
C ASP A 110 -9.99 14.77 30.70
N LYS A 111 -10.92 15.60 31.18
CA LYS A 111 -10.77 16.30 32.46
C LYS A 111 -11.00 15.40 33.67
N GLN A 112 -11.58 14.21 33.50
CA GLN A 112 -11.91 13.32 34.62
C GLN A 112 -10.67 12.73 35.28
N ILE A 113 -9.57 12.65 34.54
CA ILE A 113 -8.29 12.14 35.01
C ILE A 113 -7.42 13.18 35.74
N GLU A 114 -7.85 14.45 35.80
CA GLU A 114 -7.10 15.55 36.45
C GLU A 114 -6.80 15.26 37.93
N ARG A 115 -7.72 14.60 38.63
CA ARG A 115 -7.50 14.16 40.02
C ARG A 115 -6.32 13.18 40.15
N PHE A 116 -6.14 12.27 39.19
CA PHE A 116 -5.04 11.31 39.19
C PHE A 116 -3.72 12.01 38.87
N PHE A 117 -3.73 12.94 37.90
CA PHE A 117 -2.58 13.79 37.57
C PHE A 117 -2.08 14.57 38.78
N ILE A 118 -2.98 15.26 39.51
CA ILE A 118 -2.63 16.03 40.71
C ILE A 118 -2.07 15.12 41.81
N LYS A 119 -2.68 13.94 42.02
CA LYS A 119 -2.22 12.97 43.03
C LYS A 119 -0.82 12.43 42.73
N LEU A 120 -0.53 12.07 41.48
CA LEU A 120 0.81 11.64 41.05
C LEU A 120 1.84 12.77 41.18
N ARG A 121 1.46 14.01 40.85
CA ARG A 121 2.33 15.18 40.97
C ARG A 121 2.69 15.47 42.43
N GLN A 122 1.72 15.40 43.34
CA GLN A 122 1.95 15.55 44.79
C GLN A 122 2.82 14.45 45.40
N LYS A 123 2.77 13.22 44.85
CA LYS A 123 3.63 12.11 45.27
C LYS A 123 5.12 12.35 44.93
N LYS A 124 5.41 13.15 43.90
CA LYS A 124 6.76 13.53 43.46
C LYS A 124 7.06 15.00 43.81
N ASP A 125 7.09 15.35 45.09
CA ASP A 125 7.78 16.57 45.54
C ASP A 125 9.30 16.33 45.47
N LYS A 126 9.93 16.87 44.40
CA LYS A 126 11.35 16.87 43.98
C LYS A 126 11.58 16.04 42.69
N ILE A 127 12.02 16.75 41.65
CA ILE A 127 12.52 16.26 40.35
C ILE A 127 11.41 15.82 39.37
N ILE A 128 10.86 16.76 38.57
CA ILE A 128 9.95 16.38 37.46
C ILE A 128 10.28 17.10 36.13
N TYR A 129 10.99 18.23 36.11
CA TYR A 129 11.18 18.96 34.85
C TYR A 129 12.15 18.30 33.84
N ALA A 130 13.05 17.41 34.28
CA ALA A 130 14.01 16.74 33.38
C ALA A 130 13.46 15.47 32.70
N GLU A 131 12.62 14.68 33.38
CA GLU A 131 12.07 13.44 32.80
C GLU A 131 10.99 13.71 31.74
N GLU A 132 10.28 14.85 31.81
CA GLU A 132 9.19 15.17 30.89
C GLU A 132 9.75 15.50 29.48
N GLU A 133 10.82 16.30 29.38
CA GLU A 133 11.52 16.61 28.13
C GLU A 133 12.25 15.40 27.55
N ASP A 134 12.96 14.63 28.39
CA ASP A 134 13.67 13.42 27.95
C ASP A 134 12.70 12.36 27.40
N VAL A 135 11.54 12.15 28.03
CA VAL A 135 10.51 11.21 27.55
C VAL A 135 9.84 11.73 26.28
N LEU A 136 9.60 13.04 26.17
CA LEU A 136 9.12 13.69 24.94
C LEU A 136 10.09 13.46 23.78
N GLU A 137 11.38 13.73 24.00
CA GLU A 137 12.41 13.51 23.01
C GLU A 137 12.54 12.02 22.64
N LEU A 138 12.47 11.11 23.61
CA LEU A 138 12.60 9.67 23.37
C LEU A 138 11.39 9.10 22.61
N MET A 139 10.17 9.55 22.92
CA MET A 139 8.95 9.14 22.23
C MET A 139 8.88 9.73 20.82
N GLU A 140 9.28 10.99 20.63
CA GLU A 140 9.41 11.59 19.30
C GLU A 140 10.53 10.96 18.47
N LYS A 141 11.66 10.64 19.07
CA LYS A 141 12.80 9.98 18.42
C LYS A 141 12.46 8.55 18.04
N LYS A 142 11.74 7.81 18.89
CA LYS A 142 11.20 6.48 18.58
C LYS A 142 10.19 6.56 17.42
N ARG A 143 9.31 7.57 17.41
CA ARG A 143 8.38 7.86 16.31
C ARG A 143 9.07 8.22 14.99
N LYS A 144 10.21 8.92 15.05
CA LYS A 144 11.06 9.29 13.89
C LYS A 144 12.14 8.25 13.57
N SER A 145 12.14 7.08 14.24
CA SER A 145 13.20 6.07 14.04
C SER A 145 12.95 5.23 12.79
N ALA A 146 14.02 4.91 12.07
CA ALA A 146 13.98 4.10 10.86
C ALA A 146 13.29 2.73 11.05
N ALA A 147 13.38 2.12 12.25
CA ALA A 147 12.71 0.86 12.57
C ALA A 147 11.17 0.99 12.66
N TRP A 148 10.68 2.16 13.08
CA TRP A 148 9.25 2.48 13.07
C TRP A 148 8.78 2.87 11.67
N GLU A 149 9.59 3.61 10.91
CA GLU A 149 9.31 3.86 9.49
C GLU A 149 9.32 2.58 8.65
N GLU A 150 10.21 1.61 8.95
CA GLU A 150 10.31 0.30 8.32
C GLU A 150 9.14 -0.62 8.69
N PHE A 151 8.69 -0.61 9.95
CA PHE A 151 7.43 -1.25 10.35
C PHE A 151 6.20 -0.63 9.66
N ILE A 152 6.20 0.70 9.48
CA ILE A 152 5.19 1.44 8.70
C ILE A 152 5.32 1.12 7.21
N THR A 153 6.53 0.97 6.66
CA THR A 153 6.71 0.60 5.25
C THR A 153 6.30 -0.83 5.05
N LEU A 154 6.60 -1.76 5.95
CA LEU A 154 6.18 -3.16 5.84
C LEU A 154 4.66 -3.32 6.02
N SER A 155 4.03 -2.54 6.90
CA SER A 155 2.56 -2.51 6.99
C SER A 155 1.92 -1.79 5.80
N LYS A 156 2.51 -0.71 5.27
CA LYS A 156 2.10 -0.06 4.02
C LYS A 156 2.39 -0.88 2.76
N ILE A 157 3.44 -1.69 2.72
CA ILE A 157 3.83 -2.59 1.60
C ILE A 157 2.96 -3.83 1.62
N LYS A 158 2.60 -4.33 2.80
CA LYS A 158 1.60 -5.39 2.96
C LYS A 158 0.20 -4.88 2.59
N LYS A 159 -0.13 -3.66 3.03
CA LYS A 159 -1.33 -2.94 2.58
C LYS A 159 -1.22 -2.55 1.11
N GLU A 160 -0.06 -2.27 0.51
CA GLU A 160 0.11 -1.95 -0.92
C GLU A 160 0.06 -3.20 -1.77
N LYS A 161 0.47 -4.37 -1.29
CA LYS A 161 0.19 -5.64 -1.96
C LYS A 161 -1.29 -6.00 -1.87
N GLU A 162 -1.92 -5.83 -0.70
CA GLU A 162 -3.36 -6.03 -0.51
C GLU A 162 -4.20 -4.92 -1.17
N ILE A 163 -3.68 -3.70 -1.32
CA ILE A 163 -4.23 -2.52 -2.05
C ILE A 163 -3.91 -2.63 -3.53
N GLU A 164 -2.87 -3.30 -3.99
CA GLU A 164 -2.73 -3.60 -5.43
C GLU A 164 -3.70 -4.73 -5.79
N GLU A 165 -3.91 -5.71 -4.90
CA GLU A 165 -4.97 -6.73 -5.00
C GLU A 165 -6.38 -6.15 -4.81
N LEU A 166 -6.56 -5.12 -3.95
CA LEU A 166 -7.80 -4.36 -3.76
C LEU A 166 -7.98 -3.23 -4.77
N ARG A 167 -6.94 -2.65 -5.41
CA ARG A 167 -7.02 -1.69 -6.53
C ARG A 167 -7.37 -2.41 -7.82
N MET A 168 -6.96 -3.67 -7.93
CA MET A 168 -7.52 -4.60 -8.90
C MET A 168 -8.99 -4.95 -8.60
N LYS A 169 -9.48 -4.78 -7.37
CA LYS A 169 -10.91 -4.88 -7.00
C LYS A 169 -11.68 -3.52 -7.05
N GLU A 170 -11.04 -2.38 -6.72
CA GLU A 170 -11.56 -0.99 -6.68
C GLU A 170 -11.52 -0.31 -8.05
N LEU A 171 -10.88 -0.93 -9.04
CA LEU A 171 -11.20 -0.66 -10.44
C LEU A 171 -12.72 -0.85 -10.69
N ILE A 172 -13.44 -1.62 -9.86
CA ILE A 172 -14.89 -1.93 -9.95
C ILE A 172 -15.66 -1.02 -8.98
N GLY A 173 -16.34 -0.01 -9.53
CA GLY A 173 -16.92 1.09 -8.78
C GLY A 173 -18.21 0.80 -7.99
N GLU A 174 -18.35 1.52 -6.86
CA GLU A 174 -19.60 1.88 -6.20
C GLU A 174 -19.48 3.31 -5.60
N ASP A 175 -19.14 4.33 -6.40
CA ASP A 175 -19.54 5.72 -6.11
C ASP A 175 -19.54 6.58 -7.41
N PRO A 176 -20.70 7.08 -7.89
CA PRO A 176 -20.82 7.86 -9.13
C PRO A 176 -20.20 9.27 -9.12
N HIS A 177 -19.49 9.69 -8.06
CA HIS A 177 -19.11 11.11 -7.91
C HIS A 177 -17.60 11.40 -7.81
N PHE A 178 -16.72 10.45 -8.13
CA PHE A 178 -15.29 10.75 -8.29
C PHE A 178 -14.84 10.65 -9.76
N ILE A 179 -14.83 11.81 -10.43
CA ILE A 179 -14.28 11.95 -11.78
C ILE A 179 -12.76 12.09 -11.63
N LEU A 180 -12.01 11.04 -11.97
CA LEU A 180 -10.58 11.21 -12.22
C LEU A 180 -10.41 12.26 -13.34
N PRO A 181 -9.47 13.20 -13.23
CA PRO A 181 -9.10 14.06 -14.35
C PRO A 181 -8.87 13.19 -15.59
N LYS A 182 -9.42 13.59 -16.74
CA LYS A 182 -9.41 12.78 -17.98
C LYS A 182 -8.01 12.24 -18.32
N ASP A 183 -6.98 13.04 -18.07
CA ASP A 183 -5.58 12.67 -18.30
C ASP A 183 -5.08 11.54 -17.40
N GLU A 184 -5.57 11.45 -16.17
CA GLU A 184 -5.20 10.40 -15.21
C GLU A 184 -5.96 9.10 -15.49
N PHE A 185 -7.24 9.21 -15.87
CA PHE A 185 -8.03 8.08 -16.36
C PHE A 185 -7.40 7.44 -17.60
N ILE A 186 -7.04 8.24 -18.61
CA ILE A 186 -6.41 7.74 -19.84
C ILE A 186 -5.06 7.07 -19.56
N LYS A 187 -4.26 7.59 -18.62
CA LYS A 187 -3.01 6.96 -18.20
C LYS A 187 -3.25 5.59 -17.57
N GLN A 188 -4.21 5.47 -16.67
CA GLN A 188 -4.53 4.19 -16.03
C GLN A 188 -5.07 3.18 -17.06
N LEU A 189 -6.01 3.62 -17.91
CA LEU A 189 -6.53 2.79 -19.00
C LEU A 189 -5.40 2.32 -19.93
N SER A 190 -4.43 3.19 -20.24
CA SER A 190 -3.29 2.84 -21.10
C SER A 190 -2.44 1.70 -20.54
N ASN A 191 -2.26 1.62 -19.22
CA ASN A 191 -1.52 0.53 -18.59
C ASN A 191 -2.25 -0.81 -18.74
N SER A 192 -3.56 -0.83 -18.49
CA SER A 192 -4.40 -2.02 -18.65
C SER A 192 -4.47 -2.47 -20.12
N VAL A 193 -4.60 -1.52 -21.04
CA VAL A 193 -4.57 -1.77 -22.49
C VAL A 193 -3.24 -2.40 -22.88
N LEU A 194 -2.11 -1.85 -22.40
CA LEU A 194 -0.79 -2.37 -22.71
C LEU A 194 -0.59 -3.82 -22.21
N GLN A 195 -1.02 -4.12 -20.99
CA GLN A 195 -0.90 -5.46 -20.42
C GLN A 195 -1.62 -6.51 -21.28
N ILE A 196 -2.84 -6.21 -21.72
CA ILE A 196 -3.62 -7.15 -22.54
C ILE A 196 -3.03 -7.26 -23.94
N LEU A 197 -2.55 -6.16 -24.52
CA LEU A 197 -1.83 -6.20 -25.79
C LEU A 197 -0.59 -7.09 -25.68
N GLU A 198 0.13 -7.07 -24.56
CA GLU A 198 1.28 -7.95 -24.33
C GLU A 198 0.89 -9.43 -24.23
N GLU A 199 -0.20 -9.76 -23.52
CA GLU A 199 -0.73 -11.12 -23.47
C GLU A 199 -1.12 -11.62 -24.88
N LEU A 200 -1.84 -10.80 -25.64
CA LEU A 200 -2.27 -11.15 -26.99
C LEU A 200 -1.11 -11.19 -27.99
N ASN A 201 -0.02 -10.46 -27.74
CA ASN A 201 1.15 -10.49 -28.61
C ASN A 201 1.82 -11.87 -28.62
N ASP A 202 1.88 -12.54 -27.47
CA ASP A 202 2.45 -13.88 -27.34
C ASP A 202 1.59 -14.95 -28.06
N GLU A 203 0.28 -14.70 -28.20
CA GLU A 203 -0.68 -15.60 -28.86
C GLU A 203 -0.87 -15.29 -30.37
N MET A 204 -0.84 -14.01 -30.76
CA MET A 204 -1.31 -13.53 -32.08
C MET A 204 -0.21 -12.91 -32.97
N GLY A 205 1.06 -12.94 -32.55
CA GLY A 205 2.19 -12.53 -33.39
C GLY A 205 2.32 -11.01 -33.61
N GLY A 206 1.80 -10.20 -32.68
CA GLY A 206 2.08 -8.76 -32.59
C GLY A 206 1.23 -7.82 -33.43
N ARG A 207 0.11 -8.29 -33.99
CA ARG A 207 -0.90 -7.43 -34.61
C ARG A 207 -2.30 -7.89 -34.19
N VAL A 208 -3.10 -6.95 -33.70
CA VAL A 208 -4.49 -7.23 -33.25
C VAL A 208 -5.41 -6.17 -33.86
N SER A 209 -6.60 -6.56 -34.34
CA SER A 209 -7.56 -5.56 -34.82
C SER A 209 -8.16 -4.77 -33.65
N VAL A 210 -8.44 -3.47 -33.83
CA VAL A 210 -9.01 -2.63 -32.75
C VAL A 210 -10.35 -3.21 -32.28
N SER A 211 -11.19 -3.69 -33.20
CA SER A 211 -12.49 -4.31 -32.87
C SER A 211 -12.36 -5.60 -32.07
N GLU A 212 -11.41 -6.46 -32.43
CA GLU A 212 -11.14 -7.71 -31.73
C GLU A 212 -10.54 -7.44 -30.35
N PHE A 213 -9.62 -6.47 -30.27
CA PHE A 213 -9.06 -6.02 -29.00
C PHE A 213 -10.15 -5.48 -28.07
N ILE A 214 -11.04 -4.61 -28.56
CA ILE A 214 -12.16 -4.08 -27.75
C ILE A 214 -13.08 -5.23 -27.32
N SER A 215 -13.40 -6.16 -28.21
CA SER A 215 -14.23 -7.32 -27.87
C SER A 215 -13.57 -8.21 -26.81
N TYR A 216 -12.27 -8.47 -26.94
CA TYR A 216 -11.49 -9.24 -25.98
C TYR A 216 -11.39 -8.52 -24.63
N PHE A 217 -11.09 -7.22 -24.66
CA PHE A 217 -11.06 -6.36 -23.48
C PHE A 217 -12.42 -6.36 -22.79
N GLN A 218 -13.51 -6.14 -23.52
CA GLN A 218 -14.87 -6.16 -23.00
C GLN A 218 -15.26 -7.54 -22.46
N GLY A 219 -14.78 -8.62 -23.08
CA GLY A 219 -14.98 -9.98 -22.60
C GLY A 219 -14.24 -10.26 -21.28
N LYS A 220 -13.03 -9.74 -21.14
CA LYS A 220 -12.22 -9.84 -19.90
C LYS A 220 -12.74 -8.91 -18.80
N PHE A 221 -13.37 -7.80 -19.20
CA PHE A 221 -13.92 -6.75 -18.33
C PHE A 221 -15.41 -6.48 -18.62
N PRO A 222 -16.32 -7.48 -18.49
CA PRO A 222 -17.71 -7.38 -18.97
C PRO A 222 -18.57 -6.38 -18.20
N LYS A 223 -18.12 -5.95 -17.02
CA LYS A 223 -18.79 -4.97 -16.17
C LYS A 223 -18.47 -3.52 -16.53
N TYR A 224 -17.61 -3.27 -17.51
CA TYR A 224 -17.12 -1.94 -17.85
C TYR A 224 -17.38 -1.59 -19.29
N THR A 225 -18.06 -0.48 -19.54
CA THR A 225 -18.20 0.07 -20.88
C THR A 225 -17.14 1.14 -21.07
N VAL A 226 -16.02 0.78 -21.69
CA VAL A 226 -15.02 1.75 -22.15
C VAL A 226 -15.47 2.24 -23.52
N THR A 227 -15.53 3.56 -23.72
CA THR A 227 -15.93 4.09 -25.03
C THR A 227 -14.81 3.89 -26.05
N VAL A 228 -15.16 3.87 -27.33
CA VAL A 228 -14.16 3.79 -28.41
C VAL A 228 -13.18 4.97 -28.33
N ASP A 229 -13.65 6.17 -27.97
CA ASP A 229 -12.81 7.36 -27.85
C ASP A 229 -11.80 7.25 -26.71
N ASP A 230 -12.17 6.63 -25.58
CA ASP A 230 -11.27 6.41 -24.46
C ASP A 230 -10.18 5.38 -24.81
N PHE A 231 -10.55 4.32 -25.53
CA PHE A 231 -9.58 3.36 -26.06
C PHE A 231 -8.61 4.01 -27.03
N LEU A 232 -9.11 4.83 -27.96
CA LEU A 232 -8.25 5.54 -28.90
C LEU A 232 -7.33 6.51 -28.15
N GLY A 233 -7.82 7.23 -27.14
CA GLY A 233 -6.99 8.09 -26.29
C GLY A 233 -5.90 7.32 -25.54
N ALA A 234 -6.20 6.12 -25.05
CA ALA A 234 -5.22 5.25 -24.41
C ALA A 234 -4.16 4.73 -25.41
N LEU A 235 -4.57 4.32 -26.61
CA LEU A 235 -3.65 3.89 -27.67
C LEU A 235 -2.76 5.04 -28.16
N ASP A 236 -3.31 6.24 -28.30
CA ASP A 236 -2.54 7.44 -28.64
C ASP A 236 -1.51 7.75 -27.56
N TYR A 237 -1.88 7.65 -26.28
CA TYR A 237 -0.94 7.80 -25.18
C TYR A 237 0.21 6.78 -25.25
N LEU A 238 -0.10 5.50 -25.47
CA LEU A 238 0.91 4.45 -25.62
C LEU A 238 1.81 4.68 -26.85
N THR A 239 1.25 5.18 -27.94
CA THR A 239 1.98 5.52 -29.16
C THR A 239 2.94 6.67 -28.93
N GLN A 240 2.50 7.75 -28.26
CA GLN A 240 3.35 8.88 -27.88
C GLN A 240 4.51 8.45 -26.98
N LYS A 241 4.26 7.50 -26.07
CA LYS A 241 5.28 6.88 -25.20
C LYS A 241 6.15 5.84 -25.91
N LYS A 242 5.90 5.55 -27.20
CA LYS A 242 6.62 4.56 -28.01
C LYS A 242 6.56 3.13 -27.43
N LEU A 243 5.49 2.82 -26.71
CA LEU A 243 5.22 1.49 -26.13
C LEU A 243 4.55 0.55 -27.14
N ILE A 244 3.81 1.13 -28.09
CA ILE A 244 3.26 0.46 -29.27
C ILE A 244 3.69 1.21 -30.54
N LEU A 245 3.62 0.57 -31.70
CA LEU A 245 3.90 1.24 -32.98
C LEU A 245 2.76 2.17 -33.39
N GLY A 246 1.56 1.90 -32.89
CA GLY A 246 0.37 2.72 -33.03
C GLY A 246 -0.75 2.00 -33.78
N VAL A 247 -1.82 2.76 -34.04
CA VAL A 247 -2.98 2.29 -34.79
C VAL A 247 -2.78 2.62 -36.27
N LYS A 248 -2.88 1.61 -37.14
CA LYS A 248 -2.86 1.78 -38.60
C LYS A 248 -4.20 1.44 -39.19
N GLU A 249 -4.63 2.24 -40.17
CA GLU A 249 -5.80 1.93 -40.98
C GLU A 249 -5.36 1.23 -42.27
N LEU A 250 -5.91 0.04 -42.51
CA LEU A 250 -5.65 -0.72 -43.72
C LEU A 250 -6.46 -0.16 -44.90
N SER A 251 -6.12 -0.54 -46.13
CA SER A 251 -6.81 -0.09 -47.35
C SER A 251 -8.31 -0.43 -47.39
N ASN A 252 -8.75 -1.37 -46.57
CA ASN A 252 -10.14 -1.78 -46.40
C ASN A 252 -10.85 -1.09 -45.22
N GLY A 253 -10.23 -0.08 -44.58
CA GLY A 253 -10.80 0.68 -43.47
C GLY A 253 -10.69 0.02 -42.09
N ILE A 254 -10.09 -1.17 -41.98
CA ILE A 254 -9.89 -1.84 -40.69
C ILE A 254 -8.73 -1.19 -39.95
N LYS A 255 -8.97 -0.77 -38.70
CA LYS A 255 -7.93 -0.30 -37.80
C LYS A 255 -7.27 -1.47 -37.08
N VAL A 256 -5.95 -1.55 -37.19
CA VAL A 256 -5.12 -2.56 -36.53
C VAL A 256 -4.14 -1.89 -35.58
N ILE A 257 -3.95 -2.52 -34.42
CA ILE A 257 -2.95 -2.15 -33.43
C ILE A 257 -1.70 -2.95 -33.77
N ASP A 258 -0.65 -2.25 -34.21
CA ASP A 258 0.67 -2.84 -34.34
C ASP A 258 1.34 -2.79 -32.96
N ILE A 259 1.42 -3.96 -32.33
CA ILE A 259 2.13 -4.15 -31.07
C ILE A 259 3.59 -4.36 -31.44
N LYS A 260 4.50 -3.87 -30.61
CA LYS A 260 5.93 -4.04 -30.87
C LYS A 260 6.23 -5.55 -31.00
N PRO A 261 6.74 -6.03 -32.16
CA PRO A 261 7.02 -7.44 -32.35
C PRO A 261 8.07 -7.96 -31.36
N VAL A 262 8.02 -9.28 -31.14
CA VAL A 262 8.74 -10.17 -30.20
C VAL A 262 10.24 -9.93 -30.03
N GLU A 263 10.88 -9.14 -30.87
CA GLU A 263 12.27 -8.77 -30.65
C GLU A 263 12.39 -7.27 -30.74
N LEU A 264 12.59 -6.70 -29.56
CA LEU A 264 13.21 -5.42 -29.31
C LEU A 264 14.58 -5.29 -30.01
N THR A 265 14.94 -6.05 -31.05
CA THR A 265 16.23 -6.14 -31.76
C THR A 265 17.10 -4.89 -31.60
N LYS A 266 16.66 -3.71 -32.06
CA LYS A 266 17.45 -2.47 -31.88
C LYS A 266 17.65 -2.03 -30.42
N ASP A 267 16.63 -2.18 -29.58
CA ASP A 267 16.72 -1.94 -28.14
C ASP A 267 17.54 -3.04 -27.42
N ILE A 268 17.47 -4.30 -27.87
CA ILE A 268 18.32 -5.40 -27.39
C ILE A 268 19.76 -5.08 -27.72
N ASP A 269 20.07 -4.66 -28.95
CA ASP A 269 21.41 -4.23 -29.36
C ASP A 269 21.91 -3.09 -28.47
N ILE A 270 21.06 -2.08 -28.21
CA ILE A 270 21.40 -0.97 -27.30
C ILE A 270 21.70 -1.45 -25.89
N VAL A 271 20.89 -2.35 -25.33
CA VAL A 271 21.10 -2.88 -23.97
C VAL A 271 22.31 -3.82 -23.94
N PHE A 272 22.49 -4.64 -24.96
CA PHE A 272 23.59 -5.58 -25.11
C PHE A 272 24.93 -4.83 -25.25
N ASP A 273 25.01 -3.77 -26.06
CA ASP A 273 26.20 -2.93 -26.18
C ASP A 273 26.53 -2.23 -24.86
N LYS A 274 25.52 -1.77 -24.11
CA LYS A 274 25.72 -1.16 -22.79
C LYS A 274 26.17 -2.19 -21.75
N LEU A 275 25.58 -3.38 -21.76
CA LEU A 275 26.01 -4.48 -20.89
C LEU A 275 27.43 -4.93 -21.22
N LYS A 276 27.87 -4.89 -22.49
CA LYS A 276 29.28 -5.13 -22.86
C LYS A 276 30.23 -4.08 -22.27
N GLN A 277 29.82 -2.82 -22.21
CA GLN A 277 30.65 -1.73 -21.69
C GLN A 277 30.73 -1.73 -20.16
N VAL A 278 29.62 -2.00 -19.48
CA VAL A 278 29.50 -1.87 -18.01
C VAL A 278 29.63 -3.22 -17.29
N GLY A 279 29.49 -4.34 -18.00
CA GLY A 279 29.52 -5.71 -17.48
C GLY A 279 28.19 -6.15 -16.85
N SER A 280 27.49 -5.26 -16.16
CA SER A 280 26.15 -5.52 -15.60
C SER A 280 25.33 -4.25 -15.45
N LEU A 281 24.01 -4.35 -15.49
CA LEU A 281 23.08 -3.23 -15.27
C LEU A 281 21.91 -3.65 -14.38
N ASN A 282 21.38 -2.71 -13.61
CA ASN A 282 20.04 -2.81 -13.02
C ASN A 282 19.02 -1.95 -13.82
N LEU A 283 17.72 -2.05 -13.50
CA LEU A 283 16.68 -1.32 -14.23
C LEU A 283 16.82 0.21 -14.08
N GLY A 284 17.20 0.70 -12.90
CA GLY A 284 17.38 2.14 -12.67
C GLY A 284 18.53 2.72 -13.50
N GLU A 285 19.69 2.07 -13.47
CA GLU A 285 20.85 2.42 -14.29
C GLU A 285 20.53 2.36 -15.79
N LEU A 286 19.70 1.40 -16.21
CA LEU A 286 19.27 1.31 -17.60
C LEU A 286 18.37 2.49 -17.97
N MET A 287 17.42 2.86 -17.11
CA MET A 287 16.56 4.03 -17.29
C MET A 287 17.40 5.31 -17.39
N ASP A 288 18.33 5.54 -16.46
CA ASP A 288 19.19 6.72 -16.45
C ASP A 288 20.04 6.82 -17.72
N LYS A 289 20.58 5.69 -18.20
CA LYS A 289 21.43 5.65 -19.39
C LYS A 289 20.65 5.75 -20.70
N THR A 290 19.36 5.44 -20.73
CA THR A 290 18.55 5.38 -21.97
C THR A 290 17.46 6.43 -22.06
N GLY A 291 17.08 7.03 -20.93
CA GLY A 291 15.87 7.83 -20.80
C GLY A 291 14.58 7.02 -21.00
N TRP A 292 14.66 5.68 -20.95
CA TRP A 292 13.49 4.82 -21.11
C TRP A 292 12.71 4.72 -19.81
N ASP A 293 11.41 4.48 -19.93
CA ASP A 293 10.57 4.13 -18.79
C ASP A 293 10.88 2.71 -18.29
N ILE A 294 10.46 2.44 -17.04
CA ILE A 294 10.71 1.17 -16.37
C ILE A 294 10.07 -0.02 -17.09
N VAL A 295 8.93 0.19 -17.76
CA VAL A 295 8.18 -0.87 -18.44
C VAL A 295 8.95 -1.31 -19.68
N ARG A 296 9.42 -0.36 -20.50
CA ARG A 296 10.27 -0.62 -21.66
C ARG A 296 11.57 -1.31 -21.26
N CYS A 297 12.25 -0.83 -20.21
CA CYS A 297 13.46 -1.47 -19.68
C CYS A 297 13.20 -2.92 -19.24
N SER A 298 12.14 -3.14 -18.47
CA SER A 298 11.73 -4.47 -17.99
C SER A 298 11.45 -5.43 -19.16
N ARG A 299 10.77 -4.95 -20.20
CA ARG A 299 10.48 -5.74 -21.41
C ARG A 299 11.75 -6.15 -22.15
N VAL A 300 12.70 -5.25 -22.34
CA VAL A 300 13.98 -5.58 -23.00
C VAL A 300 14.73 -6.64 -22.20
N MET A 301 14.84 -6.45 -20.89
CA MET A 301 15.53 -7.41 -20.03
C MET A 301 14.85 -8.79 -20.04
N LYS A 302 13.52 -8.85 -19.96
CA LYS A 302 12.76 -10.11 -20.05
C LYS A 302 12.94 -10.79 -21.41
N SER A 303 12.95 -10.02 -22.50
CA SER A 303 13.21 -10.54 -23.85
C SER A 303 14.64 -11.09 -23.97
N MET A 304 15.64 -10.40 -23.42
CA MET A 304 17.02 -10.88 -23.38
C MET A 304 17.20 -12.14 -22.53
N GLU A 305 16.46 -12.27 -21.42
CA GLU A 305 16.41 -13.51 -20.62
C GLU A 305 15.80 -14.66 -21.42
N ASN A 306 14.66 -14.43 -22.09
CA ASN A 306 13.99 -15.45 -22.91
C ASN A 306 14.85 -15.92 -24.09
N LEU A 307 15.61 -15.01 -24.70
CA LEU A 307 16.57 -15.29 -25.78
C LEU A 307 17.90 -15.86 -25.28
N ASN A 308 18.06 -16.03 -23.97
CA ASN A 308 19.29 -16.50 -23.31
C ASN A 308 20.53 -15.65 -23.66
N LEU A 309 20.35 -14.34 -23.86
CA LEU A 309 21.41 -13.35 -24.09
C LEU A 309 21.90 -12.71 -22.78
N ALA A 310 21.03 -12.66 -21.76
CA ALA A 310 21.36 -12.11 -20.46
C ALA A 310 20.82 -12.98 -19.32
N LYS A 311 21.56 -13.04 -18.21
CA LYS A 311 21.17 -13.73 -16.99
C LYS A 311 20.89 -12.72 -15.88
N LYS A 312 19.73 -12.86 -15.27
CA LYS A 312 19.34 -12.13 -14.06
C LYS A 312 19.97 -12.77 -12.83
N ILE A 313 20.68 -11.99 -12.03
CA ILE A 313 21.24 -12.39 -10.73
C ILE A 313 20.75 -11.41 -9.69
N SER A 314 20.20 -11.93 -8.59
CA SER A 314 19.71 -11.13 -7.46
C SER A 314 20.61 -11.37 -6.25
N SER A 315 21.18 -10.31 -5.69
CA SER A 315 22.00 -10.36 -4.46
C SER A 315 21.44 -9.41 -3.40
N PHE A 316 21.69 -9.73 -2.13
CA PHE A 316 21.26 -8.90 -0.99
C PHE A 316 21.99 -7.55 -0.93
N SER A 317 23.22 -7.47 -1.44
CA SER A 317 24.06 -6.27 -1.35
C SER A 317 23.97 -5.34 -2.56
N GLU A 318 23.72 -5.88 -3.77
CA GLU A 318 23.76 -5.10 -5.02
C GLU A 318 22.42 -5.06 -5.76
N GLY A 319 21.40 -5.73 -5.23
CA GLY A 319 20.07 -5.81 -5.82
C GLY A 319 20.00 -6.74 -7.03
N THR A 320 19.00 -6.52 -7.89
CA THR A 320 18.80 -7.30 -9.13
C THR A 320 19.63 -6.69 -10.26
N ARG A 321 20.54 -7.49 -10.83
CA ARG A 321 21.38 -7.08 -11.97
C ARG A 321 21.30 -8.11 -13.09
N TRP A 322 21.43 -7.64 -14.32
CA TRP A 322 21.53 -8.45 -15.53
C TRP A 322 22.96 -8.46 -16.04
N TYR A 323 23.42 -9.64 -16.46
CA TYR A 323 24.75 -9.92 -17.00
C TYR A 323 24.62 -10.55 -18.37
N ILE A 324 25.53 -10.26 -19.30
CA ILE A 324 25.57 -11.00 -20.58
C ILE A 324 25.98 -12.45 -20.31
N ILE A 325 25.30 -13.37 -20.98
CA ILE A 325 25.72 -14.77 -21.04
C ILE A 325 26.75 -14.86 -22.18
N ASN A 326 27.99 -15.19 -21.85
CA ASN A 326 29.07 -15.42 -22.83
C ASN A 326 28.91 -16.77 -23.54
#